data_AF-A8H0Y7-F1
#
_entry.id   AF-A8H0Y7-F1
#
_cell.length_a   1.000
_cell.length_b   1.000
_cell.length_c   1.000
_cell.angle_alpha   90.00
_cell.angle_beta   90.00
_cell.angle_gamma   90.00
#
_symmetry.space_group_name_H-M   'P 1'
#
loop_
_entity.id
_entity.type
_entity.pdbx_description
1 polymer ?
#
loop_
_entity_poly.entity_id
_entity_poly.type
_entity_poly.pdbx_seq_one_letter_code
_entity_poly.pdbx_strand_id
1 'polypeptide(L)'
;MFASVRPAAVAGLFYPASADELKAALDGYLTQASSILARKTDCQNSQDESYPSPKVLIVPHAGYLYSGQVAAYAYALIQPLADTIKKVLLIGPAHRVYLQGGALPLSRYFETPLGQIPIAPDSVEILGCQQCICISELAHQQEHSLEVQLPFLQHFLKEFELLPLLIGESEPKEMALLLEQVWGGNETLIVVSTDLSHFHQYDEALRLDRVTCQKILAGQGTILSEQACGCSSLNALLPLLKRHQLRLTQLSYQNSGDTAGDKNRVVGYASFASFASR
;
A
#
# COMPACT_ATOMS: atom_id res chain seq x y z
N MET A 1 29.30 -8.07 7.60
CA MET A 1 28.97 -6.84 6.87
C MET A 1 27.47 -6.82 6.71
N PHE A 2 26.78 -5.86 7.31
CA PHE A 2 25.34 -5.71 7.10
C PHE A 2 25.10 -5.34 5.64
N ALA A 3 24.17 -6.03 4.97
CA ALA A 3 23.88 -5.74 3.59
C ALA A 3 23.30 -4.32 3.48
N SER A 4 23.94 -3.45 2.70
CA SER A 4 23.43 -2.09 2.45
C SER A 4 22.12 -2.11 1.65
N VAL A 5 21.71 -3.26 1.12
CA VAL A 5 20.60 -3.41 0.19
C VAL A 5 19.76 -4.62 0.62
N ARG A 6 18.43 -4.45 0.69
CA ARG A 6 17.45 -5.54 0.74
C ARG A 6 17.16 -6.00 -0.70
N PRO A 7 17.59 -7.21 -1.10
CA PRO A 7 17.30 -7.72 -2.44
C PRO A 7 15.80 -8.00 -2.62
N ALA A 8 15.35 -8.08 -3.88
CA ALA A 8 14.02 -8.56 -4.20
C ALA A 8 13.89 -10.05 -3.80
N ALA A 9 12.94 -10.36 -2.91
CA ALA A 9 12.69 -11.71 -2.41
C ALA A 9 11.64 -12.46 -3.23
N VAL A 10 10.77 -11.76 -3.95
CA VAL A 10 9.61 -12.34 -4.67
C VAL A 10 9.54 -12.00 -6.16
N ALA A 11 10.60 -11.39 -6.71
CA ALA A 11 10.76 -11.27 -8.16
C ALA A 11 10.78 -12.66 -8.83
N GLY A 12 10.02 -12.84 -9.90
CA GLY A 12 9.78 -14.11 -10.57
C GLY A 12 8.69 -14.98 -9.93
N LEU A 13 8.18 -14.61 -8.75
CA LEU A 13 7.10 -15.31 -8.05
C LEU A 13 5.81 -14.47 -8.01
N PHE A 14 5.90 -13.23 -7.55
CA PHE A 14 4.76 -12.32 -7.42
C PHE A 14 4.65 -11.36 -8.60
N TYR A 15 5.75 -11.06 -9.27
CA TYR A 15 5.82 -10.20 -10.44
C TYR A 15 7.02 -10.63 -11.31
N PRO A 16 7.10 -10.25 -12.60
CA PRO A 16 8.19 -10.67 -13.48
C PRO A 16 9.58 -10.29 -12.95
N ALA A 17 10.55 -11.20 -13.05
CA ALA A 17 11.94 -10.94 -12.65
C ALA A 17 12.72 -10.13 -13.70
N SER A 18 12.29 -10.17 -14.97
CA SER A 18 12.87 -9.38 -16.05
C SER A 18 12.36 -7.94 -15.98
N ALA A 19 13.28 -6.97 -16.04
CA ALA A 19 12.93 -5.56 -16.01
C ALA A 19 12.00 -5.14 -17.17
N ASP A 20 12.24 -5.68 -18.37
CA ASP A 20 11.45 -5.36 -19.56
C ASP A 20 10.05 -5.96 -19.49
N GLU A 21 9.92 -7.22 -19.03
CA GLU A 21 8.63 -7.86 -18.82
C GLU A 21 7.83 -7.17 -17.70
N LEU A 22 8.51 -6.76 -16.64
CA LEU A 22 7.90 -6.04 -15.52
C LEU A 22 7.36 -4.68 -15.97
N LYS A 23 8.14 -3.91 -16.74
CA LYS A 23 7.68 -2.64 -17.33
C LYS A 23 6.49 -2.86 -18.25
N ALA A 24 6.56 -3.82 -19.16
CA ALA A 24 5.46 -4.14 -20.07
C ALA A 24 4.18 -4.54 -19.33
N ALA A 25 4.28 -5.30 -18.24
CA ALA A 25 3.14 -5.64 -17.39
C ALA A 25 2.53 -4.39 -16.74
N LEU A 26 3.35 -3.50 -16.17
CA LEU A 26 2.92 -2.25 -15.55
C LEU A 26 2.26 -1.29 -16.55
N ASP A 27 2.84 -1.14 -17.75
CA ASP A 27 2.27 -0.36 -18.86
C ASP A 27 0.89 -0.91 -19.29
N GLY A 28 0.76 -2.23 -19.32
CA GLY A 28 -0.50 -2.91 -19.62
C GLY A 28 -1.58 -2.59 -18.59
N TYR A 29 -1.24 -2.63 -17.30
CA TYR A 29 -2.18 -2.27 -16.24
C TYR A 29 -2.55 -0.78 -16.25
N LEU A 30 -1.59 0.10 -16.53
CA LEU A 30 -1.80 1.53 -16.66
C LEU A 30 -2.80 1.86 -17.77
N THR A 31 -2.59 1.29 -18.96
CA THR A 31 -3.46 1.51 -20.11
C THR A 31 -4.93 1.18 -19.78
N GLN A 32 -5.15 0.08 -19.05
CA GLN A 32 -6.49 -0.30 -18.59
C GLN A 32 -7.02 0.66 -17.51
N ALA A 33 -6.18 1.08 -16.57
CA ALA A 33 -6.56 1.98 -15.49
C ALA A 33 -6.99 3.37 -16.01
N SER A 34 -6.25 3.95 -16.96
CA SER A 34 -6.54 5.27 -17.53
C SER A 34 -7.93 5.34 -18.18
N SER A 35 -8.38 4.26 -18.80
CA SER A 35 -9.71 4.18 -19.43
C SER A 35 -10.88 4.27 -18.44
N ILE A 36 -10.67 3.83 -17.19
CA ILE A 36 -11.68 3.85 -16.12
C ILE A 36 -11.60 5.15 -15.32
N LEU A 37 -10.40 5.68 -15.09
CA LEU A 37 -10.21 6.95 -14.39
C LEU A 37 -10.85 8.12 -15.16
N ALA A 38 -10.75 8.14 -16.49
CA ALA A 38 -11.41 9.14 -17.34
C ALA A 38 -12.96 9.13 -17.24
N ARG A 39 -13.57 8.04 -16.74
CA ARG A 39 -15.02 7.94 -16.51
C ARG A 39 -15.45 8.33 -15.09
N LYS A 40 -14.52 8.42 -14.14
CA LYS A 40 -14.78 8.76 -12.72
C LYS A 40 -14.36 10.21 -12.37
N THR A 41 -13.60 10.89 -13.22
CA THR A 41 -13.12 12.27 -13.04
C THR A 41 -14.20 13.36 -13.09
N ASP A 42 -15.45 13.03 -13.42
CA ASP A 42 -16.58 13.96 -13.32
C ASP A 42 -16.87 14.41 -11.87
N CYS A 43 -16.17 13.86 -10.87
CA CYS A 43 -16.26 14.25 -9.47
C CYS A 43 -15.15 15.21 -8.97
N GLN A 44 -14.25 15.70 -9.82
CA GLN A 44 -13.07 16.50 -9.43
C GLN A 44 -13.28 18.03 -9.37
N ASN A 45 -14.47 18.51 -8.98
CA ASN A 45 -14.66 19.93 -8.61
C ASN A 45 -14.58 20.11 -7.09
N SER A 46 -13.37 20.03 -6.50
CA SER A 46 -13.12 20.44 -5.11
C SER A 46 -12.15 21.62 -5.07
N GLN A 47 -12.53 22.71 -4.39
CA GLN A 47 -11.74 23.95 -4.24
C GLN A 47 -10.78 23.95 -3.03
N ASP A 48 -10.57 22.80 -2.39
CA ASP A 48 -9.64 22.70 -1.25
C ASP A 48 -8.22 22.42 -1.75
N GLU A 49 -7.36 23.44 -1.71
CA GLU A 49 -6.00 23.40 -2.23
C GLU A 49 -5.01 22.63 -1.33
N SER A 50 -5.41 22.20 -0.13
CA SER A 50 -4.49 21.48 0.76
C SER A 50 -4.12 20.09 0.20
N TYR A 51 -5.04 19.42 -0.51
CA TYR A 51 -4.80 18.13 -1.16
C TYR A 51 -5.63 17.99 -2.46
N PRO A 52 -5.19 18.60 -3.58
CA PRO A 52 -5.88 18.47 -4.87
C PRO A 52 -5.74 17.07 -5.49
N SER A 53 -5.00 16.17 -4.83
CA SER A 53 -4.56 14.87 -5.33
C SER A 53 -4.37 13.89 -4.18
N PRO A 54 -4.35 12.57 -4.43
CA PRO A 54 -4.46 11.62 -3.32
C PRO A 54 -3.23 11.58 -2.42
N LYS A 55 -3.45 11.85 -1.13
CA LYS A 55 -2.44 11.75 -0.06
C LYS A 55 -2.16 10.31 0.37
N VAL A 56 -3.18 9.46 0.35
CA VAL A 56 -3.13 8.07 0.80
C VAL A 56 -3.70 7.14 -0.26
N LEU A 57 -2.99 6.04 -0.52
CA LEU A 57 -3.48 4.89 -1.28
C LEU A 57 -3.59 3.67 -0.36
N ILE A 58 -4.63 2.87 -0.56
CA ILE A 58 -4.75 1.53 0.04
C ILE A 58 -4.81 0.54 -1.11
N VAL A 59 -3.90 -0.43 -1.15
CA VAL A 59 -3.68 -1.31 -2.32
C VAL A 59 -3.40 -2.76 -1.91
N PRO A 60 -3.76 -3.75 -2.75
CA PRO A 60 -3.50 -5.17 -2.50
C PRO A 60 -2.05 -5.56 -2.79
N HIS A 61 -1.60 -6.68 -2.24
CA HIS A 61 -0.23 -7.21 -2.39
C HIS A 61 -0.11 -8.69 -2.78
N ALA A 62 -1.19 -9.32 -3.25
CA ALA A 62 -1.05 -10.59 -3.96
C ALA A 62 -0.19 -10.46 -5.24
N GLY A 63 0.15 -11.59 -5.87
CA GLY A 63 0.89 -11.59 -7.14
C GLY A 63 0.16 -10.79 -8.23
N TYR A 64 0.91 -10.15 -9.13
CA TYR A 64 0.40 -9.24 -10.16
C TYR A 64 -0.65 -9.86 -11.06
N LEU A 65 -0.52 -11.16 -11.34
CA LEU A 65 -1.51 -11.94 -12.07
C LEU A 65 -2.92 -11.86 -11.46
N TYR A 66 -3.01 -11.70 -10.14
CA TYR A 66 -4.27 -11.66 -9.40
C TYR A 66 -4.71 -10.24 -9.02
N SER A 67 -3.81 -9.41 -8.51
CA SER A 67 -4.17 -8.12 -7.90
C SER A 67 -3.55 -6.90 -8.59
N GLY A 68 -2.66 -7.11 -9.57
CA GLY A 68 -1.91 -6.04 -10.22
C GLY A 68 -2.81 -4.97 -10.84
N GLN A 69 -3.87 -5.38 -11.54
CA GLN A 69 -4.83 -4.43 -12.12
C GLN A 69 -5.61 -3.65 -11.05
N VAL A 70 -5.92 -4.27 -9.90
CA VAL A 70 -6.62 -3.59 -8.80
C VAL A 70 -5.73 -2.51 -8.18
N ALA A 71 -4.45 -2.82 -7.93
CA ALA A 71 -3.47 -1.86 -7.45
C ALA A 71 -3.23 -0.72 -8.46
N ALA A 72 -3.15 -1.04 -9.76
CA ALA A 72 -2.90 -0.05 -10.82
C ALA A 72 -3.94 1.07 -10.88
N TYR A 73 -5.20 0.81 -10.54
CA TYR A 73 -6.21 1.88 -10.48
C TYR A 73 -5.86 2.98 -9.47
N ALA A 74 -5.20 2.63 -8.36
CA ALA A 74 -4.72 3.60 -7.37
C ALA A 74 -3.45 4.30 -7.85
N TYR A 75 -2.47 3.53 -8.35
CA TYR A 75 -1.19 4.09 -8.80
C TYR A 75 -1.32 5.00 -10.03
N ALA A 76 -2.26 4.76 -10.92
CA ALA A 76 -2.50 5.64 -12.06
C ALA A 76 -2.92 7.07 -11.64
N LEU A 77 -3.46 7.26 -10.42
CA LEU A 77 -3.81 8.58 -9.90
C LEU A 77 -2.59 9.42 -9.49
N ILE A 78 -1.45 8.79 -9.20
CA ILE A 78 -0.24 9.51 -8.74
C ILE A 78 0.72 9.83 -9.90
N GLN A 79 0.46 9.35 -11.11
CA GLN A 79 1.28 9.66 -12.30
C GLN A 79 1.45 11.17 -12.53
N PRO A 80 0.39 12.02 -12.42
CA PRO A 80 0.55 13.47 -12.57
C PRO A 80 1.36 14.12 -11.44
N LEU A 81 1.64 13.39 -10.36
CA LEU A 81 2.33 13.86 -9.15
C LEU A 81 3.78 13.38 -9.09
N ALA A 82 4.28 12.71 -10.14
CA ALA A 82 5.61 12.12 -10.17
C ALA A 82 6.75 13.11 -9.85
N ASP A 83 6.53 14.39 -10.15
CA ASP A 83 7.47 15.48 -9.83
C ASP A 83 7.30 16.05 -8.42
N THR A 84 6.13 15.91 -7.81
CA THR A 84 5.79 16.46 -6.49
C THR A 84 6.14 15.47 -5.39
N ILE A 85 5.82 14.19 -5.55
CA ILE A 85 6.09 13.16 -4.56
C ILE A 85 7.59 12.88 -4.52
N LYS A 86 8.20 13.11 -3.35
CA LYS A 86 9.62 12.86 -3.05
C LYS A 86 9.83 11.83 -1.96
N LYS A 87 8.78 11.50 -1.22
CA LYS A 87 8.83 10.52 -0.13
C LYS A 87 7.62 9.60 -0.18
N VAL A 88 7.84 8.32 0.06
CA VAL A 88 6.78 7.32 0.15
C VAL A 88 6.85 6.61 1.49
N LEU A 89 5.86 6.82 2.34
CA LEU A 89 5.63 6.01 3.52
C LEU A 89 4.84 4.76 3.08
N LEU A 90 5.52 3.61 3.06
CA LEU A 90 4.96 2.34 2.62
C LEU A 90 4.77 1.43 3.82
N ILE A 91 3.51 1.12 4.14
CA ILE A 91 3.11 0.43 5.35
C ILE A 91 2.42 -0.88 4.97
N GLY A 92 2.74 -1.97 5.67
CA GLY A 92 2.11 -3.27 5.42
C GLY A 92 2.26 -4.24 6.58
N PRO A 93 1.53 -5.36 6.54
CA PRO A 93 1.61 -6.39 7.56
C PRO A 93 2.92 -7.19 7.49
N ALA A 94 3.32 -7.77 8.62
CA ALA A 94 4.35 -8.80 8.70
C ALA A 94 3.72 -10.20 8.67
N HIS A 95 3.96 -10.98 7.61
CA HIS A 95 3.48 -12.35 7.43
C HIS A 95 4.50 -13.41 7.84
N ARG A 96 5.79 -13.10 7.72
CA ARG A 96 6.88 -14.08 7.91
C ARG A 96 7.33 -14.24 9.34
N VAL A 97 7.24 -13.18 10.13
CA VAL A 97 7.78 -13.10 11.48
C VAL A 97 6.73 -12.46 12.37
N TYR A 98 6.49 -13.04 13.55
CA TYR A 98 5.67 -12.40 14.56
C TYR A 98 6.34 -11.09 15.00
N LEU A 99 5.58 -10.01 14.96
CA LEU A 99 6.06 -8.67 15.28
C LEU A 99 5.09 -8.02 16.27
N GLN A 100 5.63 -7.53 17.38
CA GLN A 100 4.90 -6.65 18.28
C GLN A 100 5.33 -5.20 17.96
N GLY A 101 4.35 -4.34 17.69
CA GLY A 101 4.60 -2.97 17.22
C GLY A 101 4.95 -2.91 15.73
N GLY A 102 5.93 -2.07 15.39
CA GLY A 102 6.42 -1.88 14.02
C GLY A 102 7.90 -2.21 13.83
N ALA A 103 8.30 -2.46 12.59
CA ALA A 103 9.68 -2.77 12.23
C ALA A 103 10.17 -1.95 11.03
N LEU A 104 11.31 -1.28 11.23
CA LEU A 104 12.10 -0.63 10.17
C LEU A 104 13.21 -1.59 9.70
N PRO A 105 13.65 -1.49 8.44
CA PRO A 105 14.77 -2.27 7.93
C PRO A 105 16.11 -1.73 8.45
N LEU A 106 17.17 -2.54 8.35
CA LEU A 106 18.54 -2.09 8.59
C LEU A 106 19.24 -1.66 7.28
N SER A 107 18.77 -2.19 6.15
CA SER A 107 19.26 -1.83 4.81
C SER A 107 19.07 -0.35 4.48
N ARG A 108 19.85 0.17 3.52
CA ARG A 108 19.79 1.55 3.03
C ARG A 108 19.03 1.68 1.71
N TYR A 109 18.87 0.57 1.00
CA TYR A 109 18.17 0.50 -0.26
C TYR A 109 17.29 -0.74 -0.30
N PHE A 110 16.13 -0.63 -0.96
CA PHE A 110 15.38 -1.80 -1.42
C PHE A 110 15.61 -1.97 -2.92
N GLU A 111 15.83 -3.19 -3.38
CA GLU A 111 16.09 -3.50 -4.78
C GLU A 111 14.87 -4.17 -5.44
N THR A 112 14.62 -3.80 -6.69
CA THR A 112 13.70 -4.50 -7.59
C THR A 112 14.38 -4.71 -8.95
N PRO A 113 13.77 -5.45 -9.89
CA PRO A 113 14.28 -5.50 -11.27
C PRO A 113 14.39 -4.14 -11.97
N LEU A 114 13.71 -3.09 -11.49
CA LEU A 114 13.76 -1.73 -12.03
C LEU A 114 14.88 -0.88 -11.43
N GLY A 115 15.60 -1.39 -10.43
CA GLY A 115 16.71 -0.70 -9.75
C GLY A 115 16.47 -0.53 -8.26
N GLN A 116 17.32 0.27 -7.63
CA GLN A 116 17.32 0.48 -6.19
C GLN A 116 16.52 1.72 -5.78
N ILE A 117 15.89 1.65 -4.61
CA ILE A 117 15.13 2.74 -3.99
C ILE A 117 15.82 3.11 -2.67
N PRO A 118 16.28 4.35 -2.48
CA PRO A 118 16.90 4.77 -1.22
C PRO A 118 15.87 4.82 -0.09
N ILE A 119 16.29 4.42 1.12
CA ILE A 119 15.49 4.57 2.34
C ILE A 119 15.71 5.96 2.94
N ALA A 120 14.64 6.65 3.35
CA ALA A 120 14.65 7.98 3.95
C ALA A 120 15.26 7.96 5.37
N PRO A 121 16.54 8.36 5.58
CA PRO A 121 17.22 8.19 6.85
C PRO A 121 16.58 9.02 7.97
N ASP A 122 16.19 10.26 7.68
CA ASP A 122 15.59 11.17 8.67
C ASP A 122 14.28 10.59 9.22
N SER A 123 13.47 9.97 8.35
CA SER A 123 12.21 9.37 8.76
C SER A 123 12.39 8.05 9.51
N VAL A 124 13.45 7.30 9.19
CA VAL A 124 13.87 6.14 9.99
C VAL A 124 14.33 6.57 11.38
N GLU A 125 15.05 7.69 11.51
CA GLU A 125 15.49 8.21 12.81
C GLU A 125 14.31 8.65 13.68
N ILE A 126 13.34 9.38 13.11
CA ILE A 126 12.12 9.81 13.83
C ILE A 126 11.37 8.61 14.43
N LEU A 127 11.15 7.56 13.62
CA LEU A 127 10.40 6.38 14.06
C LEU A 127 11.24 5.43 14.91
N GLY A 128 12.54 5.30 14.63
CA GLY A 128 13.46 4.40 15.35
C GLY A 128 13.70 4.78 16.81
N CYS A 129 13.39 6.02 17.20
CA CYS A 129 13.44 6.47 18.59
C CYS A 129 12.25 5.99 19.45
N GLN A 130 11.26 5.34 18.84
CA GLN A 130 9.97 5.04 19.48
C GLN A 130 9.98 3.63 20.06
N GLN A 131 9.47 3.47 21.28
CA GLN A 131 9.57 2.21 22.03
C GLN A 131 8.89 1.01 21.34
N CYS A 132 7.80 1.27 20.61
CA CYS A 132 7.06 0.26 19.86
C CYS A 132 7.60 0.02 18.44
N ILE A 133 8.75 0.61 18.08
CA ILE A 133 9.44 0.36 16.80
C ILE A 133 10.76 -0.36 17.06
N CYS A 134 11.01 -1.42 16.29
CA CYS A 134 12.29 -2.11 16.27
C CYS A 134 12.97 -1.98 14.90
N ILE A 135 14.28 -2.23 14.86
CA ILE A 135 15.03 -2.39 13.61
C ILE A 135 15.26 -3.88 13.40
N SER A 136 14.76 -4.45 12.30
CA SER A 136 14.81 -5.89 12.06
C SER A 136 14.92 -6.24 10.58
N GLU A 137 16.12 -6.62 10.14
CA GLU A 137 16.30 -7.11 8.76
C GLU A 137 15.57 -8.43 8.54
N LEU A 138 15.47 -9.28 9.57
CA LEU A 138 14.74 -10.56 9.50
C LEU A 138 13.25 -10.36 9.16
N ALA A 139 12.63 -9.32 9.73
CA ALA A 139 11.23 -9.00 9.43
C ALA A 139 11.04 -8.61 7.96
N HIS A 140 12.02 -7.93 7.36
CA HIS A 140 11.93 -7.41 5.99
C HIS A 140 12.42 -8.38 4.91
N GLN A 141 13.41 -9.22 5.21
CA GLN A 141 14.19 -9.99 4.22
C GLN A 141 13.34 -10.87 3.29
N GLN A 142 12.24 -11.43 3.78
CA GLN A 142 11.37 -12.35 3.03
C GLN A 142 9.91 -11.89 3.01
N GLU A 143 9.64 -10.68 3.49
CA GLU A 143 8.30 -10.10 3.53
C GLU A 143 7.95 -9.49 2.18
N HIS A 144 6.74 -9.76 1.70
CA HIS A 144 6.32 -9.41 0.34
C HIS A 144 5.32 -8.25 0.32
N SER A 145 4.63 -7.99 1.44
CA SER A 145 3.57 -6.98 1.52
C SER A 145 4.04 -5.60 1.06
N LEU A 146 5.28 -5.21 1.36
CA LEU A 146 5.88 -3.97 0.88
C LEU A 146 6.49 -4.13 -0.52
N GLU A 147 7.22 -5.23 -0.76
CA GLU A 147 7.99 -5.43 -1.99
C GLU A 147 7.14 -5.36 -3.26
N VAL A 148 5.95 -5.96 -3.24
CA VAL A 148 5.03 -6.02 -4.38
C VAL A 148 4.59 -4.63 -4.84
N GLN A 149 4.66 -3.62 -3.96
CA GLN A 149 4.30 -2.23 -4.26
C GLN A 149 5.45 -1.44 -4.90
N LEU A 150 6.70 -1.89 -4.75
CA LEU A 150 7.88 -1.13 -5.17
C LEU A 150 7.97 -0.94 -6.69
N PRO A 151 7.72 -1.96 -7.54
CA PRO A 151 7.76 -1.76 -8.98
C PRO A 151 6.70 -0.77 -9.47
N PHE A 152 5.49 -0.79 -8.88
CA PHE A 152 4.48 0.24 -9.15
C PHE A 152 5.03 1.63 -8.82
N LEU A 153 5.57 1.83 -7.62
CA LEU A 153 6.14 3.12 -7.23
C LEU A 153 7.25 3.60 -8.17
N GLN A 154 8.20 2.74 -8.53
CA GLN A 154 9.29 3.09 -9.46
C GLN A 154 8.82 3.36 -10.90
N HIS A 155 7.70 2.78 -11.30
CA HIS A 155 7.14 3.02 -12.63
C HIS A 155 6.32 4.31 -12.71
N PHE A 156 5.59 4.64 -11.63
CA PHE A 156 4.69 5.79 -11.59
C PHE A 156 5.32 7.07 -11.04
N LEU A 157 6.42 6.96 -10.30
CA LEU A 157 7.17 8.09 -9.74
C LEU A 157 8.55 8.19 -10.40
N LYS A 158 9.19 9.35 -10.26
CA LYS A 158 10.58 9.56 -10.69
C LYS A 158 11.54 9.16 -9.56
N GLU A 159 12.08 10.15 -8.87
CA GLU A 159 13.01 9.98 -7.76
C GLU A 159 12.27 10.22 -6.44
N PHE A 160 12.32 9.23 -5.55
CA PHE A 160 11.74 9.31 -4.22
C PHE A 160 12.55 8.49 -3.21
N GLU A 161 12.41 8.85 -1.94
CA GLU A 161 12.91 8.06 -0.82
C GLU A 161 11.77 7.25 -0.18
N LEU A 162 12.10 6.04 0.27
CA LEU A 162 11.17 5.11 0.89
C LEU A 162 11.28 5.15 2.41
N LEU A 163 10.15 5.22 3.11
CA LEU A 163 10.05 4.84 4.51
C LEU A 163 9.21 3.55 4.60
N PRO A 164 9.84 2.36 4.56
CA PRO A 164 9.14 1.10 4.67
C PRO A 164 8.90 0.76 6.15
N LEU A 165 7.63 0.50 6.50
CA LEU A 165 7.23 0.15 7.86
C LEU A 165 6.36 -1.11 7.85
N LEU A 166 6.87 -2.18 8.45
CA LEU A 166 6.05 -3.35 8.76
C LEU A 166 5.33 -3.10 10.07
N ILE A 167 4.05 -3.44 10.14
CA ILE A 167 3.24 -3.35 11.36
C ILE A 167 2.71 -4.75 11.68
N GLY A 168 2.97 -5.21 12.90
CA GLY A 168 2.42 -6.46 13.43
C GLY A 168 1.26 -6.20 14.38
N GLU A 169 1.29 -6.87 15.52
CA GLU A 169 0.32 -6.67 16.60
C GLU A 169 0.66 -5.38 17.37
N SER A 170 -0.23 -4.39 17.33
CA SER A 170 0.01 -3.07 17.91
C SER A 170 -1.28 -2.39 18.37
N GLU A 171 -1.19 -1.46 19.31
CA GLU A 171 -2.32 -0.61 19.68
C GLU A 171 -2.55 0.47 18.59
N PRO A 172 -3.77 0.60 18.03
CA PRO A 172 -4.01 1.48 16.89
C PRO A 172 -3.72 2.97 17.13
N LYS A 173 -3.98 3.50 18.34
CA LYS A 173 -3.74 4.92 18.66
C LYS A 173 -2.24 5.20 18.79
N GLU A 174 -1.48 4.31 19.42
CA GLU A 174 -0.02 4.40 19.49
C GLU A 174 0.57 4.47 18.08
N MET A 175 0.15 3.54 17.22
CA MET A 175 0.61 3.52 15.82
C MET A 175 0.14 4.75 15.03
N ALA A 176 -1.08 5.24 15.26
CA ALA A 176 -1.56 6.48 14.63
C ALA A 176 -0.71 7.70 15.01
N LEU A 177 -0.26 7.80 16.27
CA LEU A 177 0.63 8.88 16.70
C LEU A 177 1.98 8.83 15.99
N LEU A 178 2.50 7.62 15.71
CA LEU A 178 3.72 7.44 14.93
C LEU A 178 3.54 7.89 13.49
N LEU A 179 2.47 7.43 12.84
CA LEU A 179 2.18 7.79 11.45
C LEU A 179 1.97 9.30 11.28
N GLU A 180 1.40 9.99 12.28
CA GLU A 180 1.25 11.44 12.30
C GLU A 180 2.62 12.17 12.27
N GLN A 181 3.64 11.66 12.96
CA GLN A 181 4.99 12.28 12.99
C GLN A 181 5.67 12.27 11.62
N VAL A 182 5.34 11.31 10.77
CA VAL A 182 5.90 11.14 9.42
C VAL A 182 4.86 11.39 8.33
N TRP A 183 3.74 12.03 8.66
CA TRP A 183 2.65 12.29 7.72
C TRP A 183 3.11 13.11 6.50
N GLY A 184 3.94 14.12 6.75
CA GLY A 184 4.50 15.01 5.70
C GLY A 184 3.46 15.87 4.98
N GLY A 185 3.91 16.66 4.00
CA GLY A 185 3.07 17.52 3.15
C GLY A 185 2.74 16.87 1.81
N ASN A 186 2.58 17.68 0.76
CA ASN A 186 2.25 17.20 -0.59
C ASN A 186 3.38 16.36 -1.24
N GLU A 187 4.59 16.45 -0.71
CA GLU A 187 5.75 15.67 -1.14
C GLU A 187 5.75 14.23 -0.63
N THR A 188 4.90 13.92 0.36
CA THR A 188 4.84 12.59 0.99
C THR A 188 3.59 11.85 0.58
N LEU A 189 3.74 10.70 -0.08
CA LEU A 189 2.66 9.76 -0.35
C LEU A 189 2.62 8.68 0.75
N ILE A 190 1.43 8.34 1.24
CA ILE A 190 1.24 7.21 2.16
C ILE A 190 0.59 6.06 1.39
N VAL A 191 1.19 4.87 1.44
CA VAL A 191 0.67 3.66 0.83
C VAL A 191 0.47 2.61 1.90
N VAL A 192 -0.76 2.14 2.07
CA VAL A 192 -1.09 1.02 2.96
C VAL A 192 -1.38 -0.22 2.12
N SER A 193 -0.59 -1.25 2.37
CA SER A 193 -0.61 -2.51 1.65
C SER A 193 -1.45 -3.55 2.39
N THR A 194 -2.57 -3.99 1.80
CA THR A 194 -3.47 -4.98 2.40
C THR A 194 -4.32 -5.71 1.36
N ASP A 195 -4.41 -7.02 1.50
CA ASP A 195 -5.48 -7.84 0.91
C ASP A 195 -6.67 -7.92 1.89
N LEU A 196 -7.84 -8.36 1.40
CA LEU A 196 -9.07 -8.50 2.20
C LEU A 196 -9.24 -9.93 2.73
N SER A 197 -10.44 -10.52 2.65
CA SER A 197 -10.69 -11.87 3.17
C SER A 197 -9.91 -12.94 2.38
N HIS A 198 -9.58 -14.05 3.04
CA HIS A 198 -8.77 -15.12 2.49
C HIS A 198 -9.49 -16.48 2.57
N PHE A 199 -9.37 -17.26 1.48
CA PHE A 199 -9.76 -18.67 1.40
C PHE A 199 -11.24 -18.99 1.59
N HIS A 200 -12.11 -18.02 1.38
CA HIS A 200 -13.57 -18.21 1.33
C HIS A 200 -14.03 -18.65 -0.06
N GLN A 201 -15.24 -19.22 -0.15
CA GLN A 201 -15.91 -19.40 -1.43
C GLN A 201 -16.28 -18.04 -2.02
N TYR A 202 -16.34 -17.96 -3.35
CA TYR A 202 -16.53 -16.70 -4.09
C TYR A 202 -17.68 -15.83 -3.55
N ASP A 203 -18.90 -16.37 -3.40
CA ASP A 203 -20.06 -15.59 -2.95
C ASP A 203 -19.95 -15.14 -1.48
N GLU A 204 -19.30 -15.94 -0.64
CA GLU A 204 -19.04 -15.58 0.74
C GLU A 204 -18.01 -14.46 0.83
N ALA A 205 -16.91 -14.57 0.08
CA ALA A 205 -15.88 -13.53 -0.02
C ALA A 205 -16.47 -12.20 -0.48
N LEU A 206 -17.31 -12.20 -1.53
CA LEU A 206 -18.02 -11.00 -1.99
C LEU A 206 -18.80 -10.31 -0.87
N ARG A 207 -19.52 -11.09 -0.05
CA ARG A 207 -20.34 -10.55 1.05
C ARG A 207 -19.45 -9.99 2.17
N LEU A 208 -18.43 -10.74 2.59
CA LEU A 208 -17.52 -10.35 3.67
C LEU A 208 -16.71 -9.11 3.29
N ASP A 209 -16.11 -9.12 2.09
CA ASP A 209 -15.29 -8.02 1.59
C ASP A 209 -16.11 -6.75 1.41
N ARG A 210 -17.36 -6.85 0.94
CA ARG A 210 -18.25 -5.68 0.85
C ARG A 210 -18.45 -5.01 2.20
N VAL A 211 -18.61 -5.79 3.28
CA VAL A 211 -18.71 -5.25 4.64
C VAL A 211 -17.40 -4.60 5.06
N THR A 212 -16.26 -5.25 4.79
CA THR A 212 -14.93 -4.69 5.09
C THR A 212 -14.68 -3.37 4.36
N CYS A 213 -14.96 -3.30 3.05
CA CYS A 213 -14.86 -2.08 2.26
C CYS A 213 -15.76 -0.96 2.81
N GLN A 214 -16.99 -1.28 3.23
CA GLN A 214 -17.88 -0.30 3.86
C GLN A 214 -17.32 0.24 5.17
N LYS A 215 -16.71 -0.60 6.01
CA LYS A 215 -16.04 -0.14 7.24
C LYS A 215 -14.88 0.80 6.93
N ILE A 216 -14.03 0.45 5.95
CA ILE A 216 -12.91 1.27 5.49
C ILE A 216 -13.41 2.63 5.00
N LEU A 217 -14.40 2.65 4.11
CA LEU A 217 -14.99 3.88 3.57
C LEU A 217 -15.65 4.75 4.65
N ALA A 218 -16.23 4.13 5.69
CA ALA A 218 -16.81 4.81 6.82
C ALA A 218 -15.77 5.30 7.85
N GLY A 219 -14.48 5.03 7.65
CA GLY A 219 -13.42 5.40 8.59
C GLY A 219 -13.49 4.63 9.92
N GLN A 220 -14.05 3.42 9.93
CA GLN A 220 -14.19 2.60 11.13
C GLN A 220 -12.90 1.81 11.40
N GLY A 221 -12.10 2.27 12.36
CA GLY A 221 -10.85 1.62 12.81
C GLY A 221 -11.05 0.37 13.68
N THR A 222 -11.98 -0.51 13.31
CA THR A 222 -12.27 -1.78 13.98
C THR A 222 -12.27 -2.96 12.99
N ILE A 223 -11.35 -2.90 12.03
CA ILE A 223 -11.11 -3.98 11.06
C ILE A 223 -10.42 -5.13 11.79
N LEU A 224 -10.92 -6.35 11.59
CA LEU A 224 -10.36 -7.57 12.17
C LEU A 224 -9.35 -8.23 11.23
N SER A 225 -8.48 -9.08 11.76
CA SER A 225 -7.40 -9.73 11.00
C SER A 225 -7.92 -10.67 9.89
N GLU A 226 -9.10 -11.26 10.07
CA GLU A 226 -9.76 -12.12 9.10
C GLU A 226 -10.40 -11.32 7.96
N GLN A 227 -10.63 -10.02 8.18
CA GLN A 227 -11.23 -9.11 7.21
C GLN A 227 -10.20 -8.51 6.26
N ALA A 228 -8.99 -8.23 6.76
CA ALA A 228 -7.88 -7.67 5.99
C ALA A 228 -6.56 -7.97 6.69
N CYS A 229 -5.55 -8.45 5.97
CA CYS A 229 -4.26 -8.80 6.56
C CYS A 229 -3.52 -7.57 7.13
N GLY A 230 -3.72 -6.39 6.55
CA GLY A 230 -3.19 -5.10 7.02
C GLY A 230 -4.09 -4.40 8.06
N CYS A 231 -4.91 -5.13 8.82
CA CYS A 231 -5.87 -4.55 9.75
C CYS A 231 -5.25 -3.56 10.76
N SER A 232 -4.06 -3.85 11.30
CA SER A 232 -3.35 -2.96 12.23
C SER A 232 -3.04 -1.61 11.57
N SER A 233 -2.52 -1.63 10.33
CA SER A 233 -2.22 -0.43 9.54
C SER A 233 -3.49 0.37 9.23
N LEU A 234 -4.58 -0.31 8.84
CA LEU A 234 -5.87 0.33 8.58
C LEU A 234 -6.43 0.99 9.85
N ASN A 235 -6.44 0.28 10.97
CA ASN A 235 -7.00 0.78 12.22
C ASN A 235 -6.23 2.00 12.76
N ALA A 236 -4.92 2.10 12.49
CA ALA A 236 -4.11 3.28 12.79
C ALA A 236 -4.36 4.44 11.81
N LEU A 237 -4.49 4.15 10.51
CA LEU A 237 -4.65 5.16 9.46
C LEU A 237 -6.03 5.84 9.45
N LEU A 238 -7.11 5.07 9.59
CA LEU A 238 -8.48 5.56 9.37
C LEU A 238 -8.85 6.76 10.27
N PRO A 239 -8.47 6.80 11.56
CA PRO A 239 -8.67 7.98 12.40
C PRO A 239 -7.89 9.22 11.93
N LEU A 240 -6.69 9.04 11.36
CA LEU A 240 -5.85 10.14 10.86
C LEU A 240 -6.47 10.78 9.62
N LEU A 241 -7.06 9.99 8.72
CA LEU A 241 -7.77 10.53 7.56
C LEU A 241 -8.86 11.53 8.00
N LYS A 242 -9.64 11.20 9.04
CA LYS A 242 -10.64 12.11 9.59
C LYS A 242 -10.02 13.38 10.17
N ARG A 243 -8.89 13.27 10.88
CA ARG A 243 -8.15 14.40 11.46
C ARG A 243 -7.62 15.35 10.39
N HIS A 244 -7.13 14.80 9.29
CA HIS A 244 -6.64 15.53 8.11
C HIS A 244 -7.74 15.90 7.12
N GLN A 245 -9.03 15.73 7.49
CA GLN A 245 -10.18 16.05 6.64
C GLN A 245 -10.13 15.35 5.27
N LEU A 246 -9.65 14.12 5.22
CA LEU A 246 -9.60 13.28 4.05
C LEU A 246 -10.70 12.21 4.07
N ARG A 247 -11.26 11.90 2.89
CA ARG A 247 -12.21 10.80 2.67
C ARG A 247 -11.68 9.81 1.66
N LEU A 248 -11.90 8.52 1.91
CA LEU A 248 -11.56 7.46 0.97
C LEU A 248 -12.63 7.32 -0.10
N THR A 249 -12.18 7.08 -1.32
CA THR A 249 -13.00 6.60 -2.44
C THR A 249 -12.49 5.22 -2.86
N GLN A 250 -13.40 4.26 -3.01
CA GLN A 250 -13.08 2.95 -3.55
C GLN A 250 -12.96 3.04 -5.08
N LEU A 251 -11.82 2.62 -5.59
CA LEU A 251 -11.49 2.68 -7.01
C LEU A 251 -11.89 1.39 -7.72
N SER A 252 -11.55 0.24 -7.11
CA SER A 252 -11.85 -1.09 -7.63
C SER A 252 -12.03 -2.10 -6.51
N TYR A 253 -12.73 -3.19 -6.82
CA TYR A 253 -12.75 -4.43 -6.03
C TYR A 253 -12.86 -5.62 -6.98
N GLN A 254 -12.05 -6.65 -6.74
CA GLN A 254 -12.06 -7.94 -7.41
C GLN A 254 -11.61 -9.02 -6.42
N ASN A 255 -11.74 -10.29 -6.75
CA ASN A 255 -11.07 -11.37 -6.04
C ASN A 255 -10.28 -12.28 -6.98
N SER A 256 -9.49 -13.20 -6.45
CA SER A 256 -8.67 -14.11 -7.27
C SER A 256 -9.47 -14.95 -8.27
N GLY A 257 -10.75 -15.22 -7.99
CA GLY A 257 -11.65 -15.94 -8.90
C GLY A 257 -12.15 -15.12 -10.10
N ASP A 258 -11.91 -13.80 -10.11
CA ASP A 258 -12.14 -12.91 -11.25
C ASP A 258 -10.94 -12.84 -12.21
N THR A 259 -9.81 -13.41 -11.80
CA THR A 259 -8.54 -13.35 -12.53
C THR A 259 -8.06 -14.76 -12.91
N ALA A 260 -6.93 -15.21 -12.36
CA ALA A 260 -6.33 -16.50 -12.70
C ALA A 260 -6.61 -17.61 -11.68
N GLY A 261 -7.42 -17.35 -10.65
CA GLY A 261 -7.75 -18.29 -9.58
C GLY A 261 -9.05 -19.05 -9.81
N ASP A 262 -9.24 -20.15 -9.07
CA ASP A 262 -10.55 -20.79 -9.00
C ASP A 262 -11.52 -20.02 -8.08
N LYS A 263 -12.80 -20.40 -8.09
CA LYS A 263 -13.86 -19.78 -7.29
C LYS A 263 -14.14 -20.48 -5.95
N ASN A 264 -13.37 -21.52 -5.63
CA ASN A 264 -13.59 -22.34 -4.43
C ASN A 264 -12.90 -21.75 -3.20
N ARG A 265 -11.74 -21.11 -3.38
CA ARG A 265 -10.95 -20.50 -2.31
C ARG A 265 -10.30 -19.22 -2.81
N VAL A 266 -11.00 -18.09 -2.66
CA VAL A 266 -10.56 -16.81 -3.21
C VAL A 266 -9.91 -15.91 -2.16
N VAL A 267 -9.13 -14.94 -2.64
CA VAL A 267 -8.63 -13.81 -1.85
C VAL A 267 -9.20 -12.52 -2.43
N GLY A 268 -9.71 -11.63 -1.57
CA GLY A 268 -10.31 -10.36 -1.96
C GLY A 268 -9.29 -9.23 -2.11
N TYR A 269 -9.48 -8.38 -3.12
CA TYR A 269 -8.61 -7.25 -3.45
C TYR A 269 -9.43 -6.00 -3.64
N ALA A 270 -9.06 -4.91 -2.97
CA ALA A 270 -9.66 -3.60 -3.21
C ALA A 270 -8.59 -2.53 -3.25
N SER A 271 -8.86 -1.47 -4.01
CA SER A 271 -8.01 -0.28 -4.01
C SER A 271 -8.81 0.97 -3.67
N PHE A 272 -8.19 1.84 -2.89
CA PHE A 272 -8.77 3.08 -2.41
C PHE A 272 -7.78 4.23 -2.55
N ALA A 273 -8.31 5.44 -2.69
CA ALA A 273 -7.52 6.67 -2.62
C ALA A 273 -8.24 7.71 -1.75
N SER A 274 -7.48 8.49 -1.00
CA SER A 274 -8.00 9.58 -0.17
C SER A 274 -8.06 10.90 -0.93
N PHE A 275 -9.11 11.69 -0.75
CA PHE A 275 -9.23 13.05 -1.28
C PHE A 275 -9.70 14.01 -0.19
N ALA A 276 -9.47 15.32 -0.37
CA ALA A 276 -10.01 16.34 0.54
C ALA A 276 -11.53 16.19 0.71
N SER A 277 -12.00 16.30 1.95
CA SER A 277 -13.42 16.34 2.26
C SER A 277 -14.02 17.63 1.75
N ARG A 278 -15.10 17.53 0.98
CA ARG A 278 -15.98 18.67 0.73
C ARG A 278 -16.79 19.02 1.97
#